data_AF-A0A7S3RJS8-F1
#
_entry.id   AF-A0A7S3RJS8-F1
#
_cell.length_a   1.000
_cell.length_b   1.000
_cell.length_c   1.000
_cell.angle_alpha   90.00
_cell.angle_beta   90.00
_cell.angle_gamma   90.00
#
_symmetry.space_group_name_H-M   'P 1'
#
loop_
_entity.id
_entity.type
_entity.pdbx_description
1 polymer ?
#
loop_
_entity_poly.entity_id
_entity_poly.type
_entity_poly.pdbx_seq_one_letter_code
_entity_poly.pdbx_strand_id
1 'polypeptide(L)'
;SPCFVIAGQEAFLRFWPNGYFSRVSRRERLDVDLGGLNAHSWCAVGLIVPGGLRLRLRFFVGSERSDVRECYFDNTGSVVHQLWMPDAREPQCLDDLVVGVEVLRNLRDLLPSQPRPRKPRSP
;
A
#
# COMPACT_ATOMS: atom_id res chain seq x y z
N SER A 1 -4.16 -13.22 -1.69
CA SER A 1 -4.80 -12.14 -0.93
C SER A 1 -6.22 -11.95 -1.40
N PRO A 2 -7.20 -11.87 -0.50
CA PRO A 2 -8.56 -11.53 -0.88
C PRO A 2 -8.64 -10.10 -1.41
N CYS A 3 -9.60 -9.89 -2.30
CA CYS A 3 -9.96 -8.59 -2.83
C CYS A 3 -10.90 -7.86 -1.87
N PHE A 4 -10.77 -6.54 -1.75
CA PHE A 4 -11.68 -5.69 -1.00
C PHE A 4 -11.80 -4.31 -1.64
N VAL A 5 -12.74 -3.49 -1.18
CA VAL A 5 -13.01 -2.17 -1.78
C VAL A 5 -12.55 -1.06 -0.84
N ILE A 6 -11.73 -0.14 -1.35
CA ILE A 6 -11.36 1.13 -0.68
C ILE A 6 -11.70 2.28 -1.63
N ALA A 7 -12.40 3.30 -1.13
CA ALA A 7 -12.71 4.51 -1.90
C ALA A 7 -13.39 4.22 -3.26
N GLY A 8 -14.20 3.16 -3.33
CA GLY A 8 -14.88 2.75 -4.57
C GLY A 8 -13.95 2.13 -5.62
N GLN A 9 -12.75 1.71 -5.23
CA GLN A 9 -11.80 1.00 -6.09
C GLN A 9 -11.47 -0.37 -5.49
N GLU A 10 -11.21 -1.31 -6.37
CA GLU A 10 -10.73 -2.64 -6.00
C GLU A 10 -9.31 -2.57 -5.43
N ALA A 11 -9.06 -3.28 -4.34
CA ALA A 11 -7.83 -3.23 -3.57
C ALA A 11 -7.37 -4.63 -3.16
N PHE A 12 -6.05 -4.81 -3.08
CA PHE A 12 -5.42 -6.03 -2.59
C PHE A 12 -4.38 -5.71 -1.53
N LEU A 13 -4.44 -6.40 -0.40
CA LEU A 13 -3.42 -6.35 0.62
C LEU A 13 -2.48 -7.52 0.39
N ARG A 14 -1.19 -7.28 0.19
CA ARG A 14 -0.20 -8.33 -0.04
C ARG A 14 0.73 -8.48 1.15
N PHE A 15 0.97 -9.73 1.53
CA PHE A 15 1.89 -10.11 2.61
C PHE A 15 3.02 -10.96 2.03
N TRP A 16 4.26 -10.63 2.40
CA TRP A 16 5.47 -11.35 2.02
C TRP A 16 6.20 -11.81 3.29
N PRO A 17 6.07 -13.08 3.71
CA PRO A 17 6.60 -13.59 4.99
C PRO A 17 8.14 -13.78 5.02
N ASN A 18 8.87 -13.24 4.05
CA ASN A 18 10.33 -13.30 3.98
C ASN A 18 10.99 -11.92 3.77
N GLY A 19 10.17 -10.85 3.78
CA GLY A 19 10.61 -9.48 3.54
C GLY A 19 10.89 -9.15 2.07
N TYR A 20 10.76 -10.10 1.15
CA TYR A 20 11.07 -9.89 -0.27
C TYR A 20 9.83 -9.60 -1.10
N PHE A 21 9.58 -8.32 -1.37
CA PHE A 21 8.44 -7.88 -2.19
C PHE A 21 8.76 -7.77 -3.69
N SER A 22 10.04 -7.83 -4.08
CA SER A 22 10.46 -7.89 -5.49
C SER A 22 11.68 -8.81 -5.69
N ARG A 23 11.97 -9.15 -6.96
CA ARG A 23 13.21 -9.89 -7.31
C ARG A 23 14.47 -9.08 -7.02
N VAL A 24 14.39 -7.76 -7.13
CA VAL A 24 15.48 -6.82 -6.86
C VAL A 24 15.75 -6.76 -5.36
N SER A 25 14.71 -6.61 -4.53
CA SER A 25 14.84 -6.60 -3.06
C SER A 25 15.44 -7.91 -2.52
N ARG A 26 15.22 -9.04 -3.20
CA ARG A 26 15.84 -10.32 -2.84
C ARG A 26 17.36 -10.36 -3.09
N ARG A 27 17.85 -9.64 -4.11
CA ARG A 27 19.28 -9.61 -4.46
C ARG A 27 20.06 -8.55 -3.67
N GLU A 28 19.40 -7.45 -3.34
CA GLU A 28 20.03 -6.24 -2.79
C GLU A 28 20.07 -6.17 -1.25
N ARG A 29 19.61 -7.21 -0.55
CA ARG A 29 19.47 -7.25 0.93
C ARG A 29 20.76 -6.97 1.72
N LEU A 30 21.92 -6.88 1.06
CA LEU A 30 23.22 -6.72 1.68
C LEU A 30 23.84 -5.32 1.51
N ASP A 31 23.40 -4.52 0.53
CA ASP A 31 24.19 -3.34 0.11
C ASP A 31 23.40 -2.05 -0.19
N VAL A 32 22.06 -2.05 -0.14
CA VAL A 32 21.29 -0.91 -0.69
C VAL A 32 20.23 -0.38 0.28
N ASP A 33 20.22 0.95 0.45
CA ASP A 33 19.12 1.69 1.05
C ASP A 33 17.86 1.47 0.20
N LEU A 34 16.90 0.73 0.76
CA LEU A 34 15.61 0.41 0.12
C LEU A 34 14.63 1.61 0.18
N GLY A 35 15.15 2.84 0.15
CA GLY A 35 14.38 4.08 0.31
C GLY A 35 13.77 4.24 1.69
N GLY A 36 14.46 3.78 2.74
CA GLY A 36 13.97 3.81 4.13
C GLY A 36 13.14 2.58 4.55
N LEU A 37 13.17 1.49 3.79
CA LEU A 37 12.60 0.19 4.21
C LEU A 37 13.62 -0.65 4.98
N ASN A 38 13.15 -1.35 6.01
CA ASN A 38 14.00 -2.19 6.87
C ASN A 38 14.39 -3.51 6.16
N ALA A 39 15.59 -3.57 5.59
CA ALA A 39 16.12 -4.76 4.91
C ALA A 39 16.20 -6.01 5.80
N HIS A 40 16.27 -5.84 7.13
CA HIS A 40 16.35 -6.94 8.10
C HIS A 40 14.97 -7.44 8.56
N SER A 41 13.88 -6.80 8.13
CA SER A 41 12.55 -7.28 8.49
C SER A 41 12.29 -8.67 7.94
N TRP A 42 11.66 -9.50 8.76
CA TRP A 42 11.23 -10.84 8.37
C TRP A 42 10.03 -10.80 7.40
N CYS A 43 9.28 -9.69 7.35
CA CYS A 43 8.13 -9.58 6.46
C CYS A 43 8.01 -8.23 5.77
N ALA A 44 7.16 -8.19 4.74
CA ALA A 44 6.66 -6.96 4.16
C ALA A 44 5.14 -7.05 4.00
N VAL A 45 4.46 -5.92 4.16
CA VAL A 45 3.04 -5.75 3.85
C VAL A 45 2.89 -4.61 2.86
N GLY A 46 1.99 -4.74 1.89
CA GLY A 46 1.73 -3.70 0.91
C GLY A 46 0.27 -3.59 0.54
N LEU A 47 -0.14 -2.39 0.16
CA LEU A 47 -1.45 -2.12 -0.41
C LEU A 47 -1.31 -1.90 -1.91
N ILE A 48 -2.07 -2.64 -2.71
CA ILE A 48 -2.14 -2.52 -4.16
C ILE A 48 -3.53 -2.01 -4.51
N VAL A 49 -3.58 -0.84 -5.16
CA VAL A 49 -4.81 -0.23 -5.68
C VAL A 49 -4.54 0.39 -7.05
N PRO A 50 -5.58 0.60 -7.88
CA PRO A 50 -5.46 1.41 -9.09
C PRO A 50 -4.93 2.82 -8.78
N GLY A 51 -4.19 3.39 -9.72
CA GLY A 51 -3.69 4.74 -9.59
C GLY A 51 -4.78 5.81 -9.65
N GLY A 52 -4.44 7.00 -9.18
CA GLY A 52 -5.36 8.13 -8.98
C GLY A 52 -5.97 8.20 -7.58
N LEU A 53 -5.54 7.32 -6.66
CA LEU A 53 -5.89 7.41 -5.25
C LEU A 53 -4.80 8.14 -4.46
N ARG A 54 -5.24 8.96 -3.51
CA ARG A 54 -4.41 9.54 -2.46
C ARG A 54 -5.05 9.17 -1.12
N LEU A 55 -4.34 8.41 -0.29
CA LEU A 55 -4.88 7.88 0.95
C LEU A 55 -3.98 8.26 2.13
N ARG A 56 -4.57 8.62 3.26
CA ARG A 56 -3.89 8.65 4.55
C ARG A 56 -4.15 7.32 5.25
N LEU A 57 -3.10 6.54 5.50
CA LEU A 57 -3.22 5.17 5.99
C LEU A 57 -2.06 4.77 6.91
N ARG A 58 -2.19 3.62 7.56
CA ARG A 58 -1.08 2.91 8.23
C ARG A 58 -1.24 1.40 8.06
N PHE A 59 -0.15 0.66 8.12
CA PHE A 59 -0.13 -0.79 8.10
C PHE A 59 -0.04 -1.37 9.51
N PHE A 60 -0.44 -2.63 9.67
CA PHE A 60 -0.24 -3.37 10.92
C PHE A 60 0.08 -4.85 10.67
N VAL A 61 0.85 -5.43 11.58
CA VAL A 61 1.22 -6.85 11.65
C VAL A 61 1.16 -7.26 13.13
N GLY A 62 0.18 -8.07 13.50
CA GLY A 62 -0.12 -8.36 14.90
C GLY A 62 -0.46 -7.09 15.68
N SER A 63 0.27 -6.84 16.76
CA SER A 63 0.14 -5.62 17.58
C SER A 63 0.91 -4.42 17.03
N GLU A 64 1.85 -4.65 16.11
CA GLU A 64 2.74 -3.62 15.58
C GLU A 64 2.04 -2.79 14.51
N ARG A 65 2.28 -1.48 14.55
CA ARG A 65 1.69 -0.54 13.60
C ARG A 65 2.77 0.33 12.98
N SER A 66 2.64 0.60 11.70
CA SER A 66 3.46 1.61 11.04
C SER A 66 3.05 3.01 11.45
N ASP A 67 3.94 3.97 11.23
CA ASP A 67 3.54 5.39 11.21
C ASP A 67 2.45 5.63 10.17
N VAL A 68 1.57 6.58 10.48
CA VAL A 68 0.58 7.11 9.56
C VAL A 68 1.29 7.88 8.46
N ARG A 69 0.95 7.56 7.20
CA ARG A 69 1.57 8.15 6.01
C ARG A 69 0.52 8.52 4.98
N GLU A 70 0.87 9.47 4.13
CA GLU A 70 0.10 9.76 2.91
C GLU A 70 0.71 8.99 1.75
N CYS A 71 -0.11 8.19 1.08
CA CYS A 71 0.28 7.38 -0.08
C CYS A 71 -0.39 7.94 -1.33
N TYR A 72 0.40 8.22 -2.36
CA TYR A 72 -0.08 8.48 -3.70
C TYR A 72 0.14 7.23 -4.57
N PHE A 73 -0.93 6.80 -5.25
CA PHE A 73 -0.90 5.66 -6.15
C PHE A 73 -0.97 6.20 -7.57
N ASP A 74 0.12 6.11 -8.33
CA ASP A 74 0.30 6.84 -9.59
C ASP A 74 0.41 5.95 -10.85
N ASN A 75 -0.02 4.68 -10.75
CA ASN A 75 0.12 3.66 -11.79
C ASN A 75 1.56 3.36 -12.22
N THR A 76 2.59 3.99 -11.65
CA THR A 76 4.00 3.75 -12.04
C THR A 76 4.64 2.60 -11.29
N GLY A 77 3.98 2.07 -10.25
CA GLY A 77 4.37 0.86 -9.54
C GLY A 77 4.14 0.96 -8.03
N SER A 78 4.48 -0.11 -7.31
CA SER A 78 4.51 -0.10 -5.84
C SER A 78 5.73 0.65 -5.35
N VAL A 79 5.57 1.96 -5.18
CA VAL A 79 6.60 2.83 -4.57
C VAL A 79 6.71 2.50 -3.08
N VAL A 80 7.88 2.73 -2.49
CA VAL A 80 8.26 2.49 -1.09
C VAL A 80 7.17 2.89 -0.07
N HIS A 81 6.39 3.96 -0.32
CA HIS A 81 5.32 4.41 0.57
C HIS A 81 4.09 3.49 0.61
N GLN A 82 3.91 2.62 -0.37
CA GLN A 82 2.81 1.64 -0.45
C GLN A 82 3.16 0.32 0.24
N LEU A 83 4.36 0.24 0.81
CA LEU A 83 4.93 -0.90 1.50
C LEU A 83 5.31 -0.53 2.93
N TRP A 84 5.34 -1.54 3.79
CA TRP A 84 5.87 -1.43 5.12
C TRP A 84 6.58 -2.73 5.52
N MET A 85 7.74 -2.57 6.17
CA MET A 85 8.57 -3.63 6.71
C MET A 85 8.75 -3.34 8.20
N PRO A 86 8.07 -4.07 9.10
CA PRO A 86 8.15 -3.81 10.54
C PRO A 86 9.53 -4.16 11.11
N ASP A 87 9.90 -3.52 12.21
CA ASP A 87 11.08 -3.93 13.01
C ASP A 87 10.73 -5.04 14.04
N ALA A 88 9.58 -5.68 13.84
CA ALA A 88 9.07 -6.75 14.69
C ALA A 88 9.91 -8.02 14.54
N ARG A 89 9.93 -8.86 15.58
CA ARG A 89 10.43 -10.23 15.45
C ARG A 89 9.44 -11.10 14.67
N GLU A 90 9.97 -12.10 13.99
CA GLU A 90 9.15 -13.14 13.36
C GLU A 90 8.37 -13.90 14.45
N PRO A 91 7.04 -14.01 14.34
CA PRO A 91 6.24 -14.78 15.28
C PRO A 91 6.54 -16.27 15.13
N GLN A 92 6.41 -17.04 16.22
CA GLN A 92 6.66 -18.49 16.21
C GLN A 92 5.68 -19.26 15.32
N CYS A 93 4.49 -18.71 15.10
CA CYS A 93 3.44 -19.27 14.27
C CYS A 93 2.72 -18.15 13.50
N LEU A 94 2.35 -18.42 12.25
CA LEU A 94 1.66 -17.48 11.38
C LEU A 94 0.15 -17.70 11.31
N ASP A 95 -0.37 -18.80 11.85
CA ASP A 95 -1.76 -19.23 11.64
C ASP A 95 -2.78 -18.22 12.19
N ASP A 96 -2.45 -17.56 13.30
CA ASP A 96 -3.28 -16.53 13.94
C ASP A 96 -2.79 -15.09 13.66
N LEU A 97 -1.83 -14.92 12.74
CA LEU A 97 -1.26 -13.60 12.49
C LEU A 97 -2.22 -12.72 11.70
N VAL A 98 -2.66 -11.65 12.34
CA VAL A 98 -3.51 -10.63 11.71
C VAL A 98 -2.64 -9.55 11.09
N VAL A 99 -2.74 -9.38 9.77
CA VAL A 99 -2.06 -8.32 9.01
C VAL A 99 -3.08 -7.46 8.27
N GLY A 100 -2.77 -6.18 8.10
CA GLY A 100 -3.73 -5.28 7.47
C GLY A 100 -3.25 -3.88 7.21
N VAL A 101 -4.22 -3.09 6.74
CA VAL A 101 -4.08 -1.66 6.49
C VAL A 101 -5.29 -0.96 7.10
N GLU A 102 -5.05 0.16 7.75
CA GLU A 102 -6.07 1.04 8.28
C GLU A 102 -6.09 2.31 7.43
N VAL A 103 -7.19 2.53 6.70
CA VAL A 103 -7.38 3.71 5.87
C VAL A 103 -8.09 4.77 6.70
N LEU A 104 -7.35 5.83 7.06
CA LEU A 104 -7.85 6.90 7.92
C LEU A 104 -8.59 7.98 7.13
N ARG A 105 -8.15 8.25 5.90
CA ARG A 105 -8.78 9.26 5.05
C ARG A 105 -8.55 9.01 3.58
N ASN A 106 -9.58 9.18 2.77
CA ASN A 106 -9.46 9.38 1.33
C ASN A 106 -9.17 10.86 1.05
N LEU A 107 -8.01 11.13 0.47
CA LEU A 107 -7.51 12.46 0.11
C LEU A 107 -7.60 12.74 -1.39
N ARG A 108 -8.31 11.91 -2.16
CA ARG A 108 -8.56 12.19 -3.56
C ARG A 108 -9.28 13.53 -3.67
N ASP A 109 -8.67 14.46 -4.40
CA ASP A 109 -9.35 15.69 -4.78
C ASP A 109 -10.51 15.30 -5.71
N LEU A 110 -11.72 15.32 -5.16
CA LEU A 110 -12.92 15.32 -5.98
C LEU A 110 -12.89 16.66 -6.71
N LEU A 111 -12.34 16.68 -7.93
CA LEU A 111 -12.63 17.78 -8.84
C LEU A 111 -14.15 17.96 -8.81
N PRO A 112 -14.68 19.15 -8.48
CA PRO A 112 -16.11 19.38 -8.57
C PRO A 112 -16.51 18.94 -9.97
N SER A 113 -17.45 18.01 -10.06
CA SER A 113 -17.87 17.36 -11.29
C SER A 113 -17.99 18.42 -12.38
N GLN A 114 -17.04 18.46 -13.32
CA GLN A 114 -17.15 19.44 -14.39
C GLN A 114 -18.47 19.12 -15.12
N PRO A 115 -19.39 20.09 -15.24
CA PRO A 115 -20.63 19.86 -15.95
C PRO A 115 -20.26 19.38 -17.35
N ARG A 116 -20.80 18.22 -17.76
CA ARG A 116 -20.60 17.70 -19.11
C ARG A 116 -20.91 18.83 -20.09
N PRO A 117 -20.01 19.16 -21.03
CA PRO A 117 -20.34 20.14 -22.05
C PRO A 117 -21.62 19.68 -22.74
N ARG A 118 -22.67 20.50 -22.65
CA ARG A 118 -23.91 20.26 -23.39
C ARG A 118 -23.51 20.21 -24.85
N LYS A 119 -23.64 19.05 -25.50
CA LYS A 119 -23.50 18.97 -26.96
C LYS A 119 -24.39 20.07 -27.55
N PRO A 120 -23.87 20.96 -28.40
CA PRO A 120 -24.74 21.86 -29.14
C PRO A 120 -25.71 20.99 -29.94
N ARG A 121 -27.02 21.27 -29.78
CA ARG A 121 -28.01 20.73 -30.70
C ARG A 121 -27.72 21.39 -32.04
N SER A 122 -27.27 20.61 -33.00
CA SER A 122 -27.15 21.05 -34.38
C SER A 122 -28.53 21.56 -34.87
N PRO A 123 -28.57 22.64 -35.66
CA PRO A 123 -29.80 23.18 -36.23
C PRO A 123 -30.48 22.20 -37.21
#